data_AF-A0A660Q0D3-F1
#
_entry.id   AF-A0A660Q0D3-F1
#
_cell.length_a   1.000
_cell.length_b   1.000
_cell.length_c   1.000
_cell.angle_alpha   90.00
_cell.angle_beta   90.00
_cell.angle_gamma   90.00
#
_symmetry.space_group_name_H-M   'P 1'
#
loop_
_entity.id
_entity.type
_entity.pdbx_description
1 polymer ?
#
loop_
_entity_poly.entity_id
_entity_poly.type
_entity_poly.pdbx_seq_one_letter_code
_entity_poly.pdbx_strand_id
1 'polypeptide(L)'
;MNSGEDKYKIMLSGYIDGELSSDEKAELEMHLKTCSDCRKELEVFQELKEVTGAMKYADIPEHVWDNYWRGIYRRLELGIGWILFSIGAIIILACMCYGIFQNFFLNPDEPLILKIGVGTIILGAIFLLVSVTRERIFAYRRDRYKEIKR
;
A
#
# COMPACT_ATOMS: atom_id res chain seq x y z
N MET A 1 -33.18 -20.09 -32.73
CA MET A 1 -32.55 -19.67 -31.46
C MET A 1 -33.52 -18.70 -30.83
N ASN A 2 -34.27 -19.15 -29.81
CA ASN A 2 -35.49 -18.52 -29.31
C ASN A 2 -35.15 -17.62 -28.11
N SER A 3 -35.21 -16.30 -28.26
CA SER A 3 -34.84 -15.30 -27.23
C SER A 3 -35.56 -15.39 -25.88
N GLY A 4 -36.58 -16.24 -25.74
CA GLY A 4 -37.29 -16.45 -24.48
C GLY A 4 -36.55 -17.38 -23.49
N GLU A 5 -35.78 -18.35 -23.99
CA GLU A 5 -35.08 -19.33 -23.14
C GLU A 5 -33.85 -18.72 -22.44
N ASP A 6 -33.15 -17.80 -23.12
CA ASP A 6 -31.98 -17.12 -22.59
C ASP A 6 -32.29 -16.21 -21.39
N LYS A 7 -33.50 -15.61 -21.36
CA LYS A 7 -33.93 -14.74 -20.25
C LYS A 7 -33.99 -15.52 -18.94
N TYR A 8 -34.67 -16.67 -18.93
CA TYR A 8 -34.83 -17.47 -17.73
C TYR A 8 -33.51 -18.10 -17.27
N LYS A 9 -32.60 -18.41 -18.20
CA LYS A 9 -31.26 -18.89 -17.86
C LYS A 9 -30.42 -17.88 -17.09
N ILE A 10 -30.49 -16.60 -17.46
CA ILE A 10 -29.85 -15.50 -16.71
C ILE A 10 -30.50 -15.35 -15.33
N MET A 11 -31.84 -15.42 -15.28
CA MET A 11 -32.57 -15.33 -14.02
C MET A 11 -32.26 -16.50 -13.07
N LEU A 12 -32.04 -17.71 -13.59
CA LEU A 12 -31.62 -18.87 -12.78
C LEU A 12 -30.27 -18.63 -12.08
N SER A 13 -29.28 -18.06 -12.76
CA SER A 13 -27.99 -17.69 -12.14
C SER A 13 -28.20 -16.64 -11.06
N GLY A 14 -28.92 -15.56 -11.37
CA GLY A 14 -29.22 -14.51 -10.40
C GLY A 14 -30.04 -14.99 -9.19
N TYR A 15 -30.91 -15.99 -9.37
CA TYR A 15 -31.66 -16.62 -8.27
C TYR A 15 -30.72 -17.34 -7.30
N ILE A 16 -29.72 -18.04 -7.84
CA ILE A 16 -28.74 -18.81 -7.07
C ILE A 16 -27.81 -17.87 -6.31
N ASP A 17 -27.40 -16.75 -6.91
CA ASP A 17 -26.53 -15.76 -6.27
C ASP A 17 -27.28 -14.77 -5.36
N GLY A 18 -28.63 -14.75 -5.43
CA GLY A 18 -29.48 -13.89 -4.62
C GLY A 18 -29.59 -12.45 -5.15
N GLU A 19 -29.32 -12.25 -6.43
CA GLU A 19 -29.27 -10.94 -7.10
C GLU A 19 -30.60 -10.51 -7.74
N LEU A 20 -31.61 -11.39 -7.78
CA LEU A 20 -32.93 -11.07 -8.33
C LEU A 20 -33.75 -10.15 -7.43
N SER A 21 -34.48 -9.22 -8.04
CA SER A 21 -35.53 -8.46 -7.36
C SER A 21 -36.73 -9.34 -6.97
N SER A 22 -37.59 -8.84 -6.07
CA SER A 22 -38.80 -9.55 -5.63
C SER A 22 -39.73 -9.93 -6.79
N ASP A 23 -39.82 -9.05 -7.78
CA ASP A 23 -40.75 -9.17 -8.91
C ASP A 23 -40.22 -10.20 -9.91
N GLU A 24 -38.92 -10.17 -10.20
CA GLU A 24 -38.23 -11.15 -11.05
C GLU A 24 -38.22 -12.54 -10.43
N LYS A 25 -38.06 -12.62 -9.11
CA LYS A 25 -38.14 -13.89 -8.39
C LYS A 25 -39.53 -14.52 -8.51
N ALA A 26 -40.59 -13.73 -8.33
CA ALA A 26 -41.95 -14.21 -8.51
C ALA A 26 -42.24 -14.64 -9.96
N GLU A 27 -41.72 -13.91 -10.95
CA GLU A 27 -41.79 -14.28 -12.37
C GLU A 27 -41.13 -15.64 -12.62
N LEU A 28 -39.90 -15.83 -12.13
CA LEU A 28 -39.15 -17.07 -12.29
C LEU A 28 -39.84 -18.25 -11.58
N GLU A 29 -40.37 -18.05 -10.37
CA GLU A 29 -41.09 -19.10 -9.62
C GLU A 29 -42.38 -19.54 -10.32
N MET A 30 -43.07 -18.62 -11.00
CA MET A 30 -44.21 -18.98 -11.86
C MET A 30 -43.76 -19.80 -13.07
N HIS A 31 -42.64 -19.44 -13.69
CA HIS A 31 -42.07 -20.17 -14.82
C HIS A 31 -41.62 -21.59 -14.43
N LEU A 32 -41.01 -21.76 -13.25
CA LEU A 32 -40.58 -23.07 -12.74
C LEU A 32 -41.73 -24.05 -12.50
N LYS A 33 -42.96 -23.56 -12.27
CA LYS A 33 -44.15 -24.43 -12.14
C LYS A 33 -44.55 -25.07 -13.46
N THR A 34 -44.32 -24.38 -14.58
CA THR A 34 -44.76 -24.82 -15.92
C THR A 34 -43.64 -25.47 -16.73
N CYS A 35 -42.39 -25.01 -16.56
CA CYS A 35 -41.23 -25.53 -17.28
C CYS A 35 -40.48 -26.61 -16.48
N SER A 36 -40.33 -27.81 -17.05
CA SER A 36 -39.53 -28.88 -16.45
C SER A 36 -38.03 -28.72 -16.70
N ASP A 37 -37.65 -28.06 -17.78
CA ASP A 37 -36.24 -27.95 -18.19
C ASP A 37 -35.50 -26.92 -17.33
N CYS A 38 -36.13 -25.77 -17.06
CA CYS A 38 -35.57 -24.77 -16.14
C CYS A 38 -35.48 -25.29 -14.69
N ARG A 39 -36.32 -26.26 -14.29
CA ARG A 39 -36.19 -26.93 -12.98
C ARG A 39 -34.94 -27.80 -12.92
N LYS A 40 -34.67 -28.60 -13.95
CA LYS A 40 -33.45 -29.40 -14.04
C LYS A 40 -32.21 -28.50 -14.07
N GLU A 41 -32.26 -27.39 -14.79
CA GLU A 41 -31.13 -26.45 -14.87
C GLU A 41 -30.88 -25.75 -13.52
N LEU A 42 -31.93 -25.42 -12.76
CA LEU A 42 -31.81 -24.91 -11.40
C LEU A 42 -31.12 -25.90 -10.46
N GLU A 43 -31.48 -27.20 -10.53
CA GLU A 43 -30.85 -28.26 -9.73
C GLU A 43 -29.35 -28.36 -10.02
N VAL A 44 -28.95 -28.29 -11.29
CA VAL A 44 -27.53 -28.30 -11.70
C VAL A 44 -26.79 -27.08 -11.13
N PHE A 45 -27.37 -25.89 -11.17
CA PHE A 45 -26.73 -24.71 -10.58
C PHE A 45 -26.63 -24.77 -9.05
N GLN A 46 -27.62 -25.38 -8.37
CA GLN A 46 -27.54 -25.62 -6.92
C GLN A 46 -26.40 -26.57 -6.58
N GLU A 47 -26.27 -27.68 -7.30
CA GLU A 47 -25.18 -28.65 -7.11
C GLU A 47 -23.80 -27.98 -7.30
N LEU A 48 -23.63 -27.18 -8.35
CA LEU A 48 -22.39 -26.44 -8.59
C LEU A 48 -22.08 -25.44 -7.46
N LYS A 49 -23.09 -24.75 -6.93
CA LYS A 49 -22.90 -23.81 -5.81
C LYS A 49 -22.49 -24.54 -4.52
N GLU A 50 -23.03 -25.73 -4.27
CA GLU A 50 -22.62 -26.54 -3.12
C GLU A 50 -21.18 -27.03 -3.26
N VAL A 51 -20.80 -27.56 -4.43
CA VAL A 51 -19.43 -28.04 -4.69
C VAL A 51 -18.40 -26.91 -4.58
N THR A 52 -18.71 -25.74 -5.13
CA THR A 52 -17.82 -24.57 -5.07
C THR A 52 -17.82 -23.92 -3.69
N GLY A 53 -18.94 -23.90 -2.99
CA GLY A 53 -19.05 -23.40 -1.61
C GLY A 53 -18.35 -24.29 -0.58
N ALA A 54 -18.26 -25.60 -0.83
CA ALA A 54 -17.51 -26.55 -0.01
C ALA A 54 -15.99 -26.43 -0.18
N MET A 55 -15.52 -25.70 -1.20
CA MET A 55 -14.10 -25.40 -1.38
C MET A 55 -13.66 -24.42 -0.30
N LYS A 56 -13.09 -24.94 0.79
CA LYS A 56 -12.37 -24.10 1.75
C LYS A 56 -11.21 -23.45 1.01
N TYR A 57 -11.15 -22.11 1.07
CA TYR A 57 -9.96 -21.37 0.66
C TYR A 57 -8.73 -22.00 1.32
N ALA A 58 -7.68 -22.23 0.54
CA ALA A 58 -6.43 -22.73 1.10
C ALA A 58 -5.93 -21.72 2.14
N ASP A 59 -5.90 -22.12 3.41
CA ASP A 59 -5.28 -21.33 4.46
C ASP A 59 -3.82 -21.06 4.05
N ILE A 60 -3.47 -19.77 3.92
CA ILE A 60 -2.10 -19.38 3.62
C ILE A 60 -1.23 -19.83 4.80
N PRO A 61 -0.22 -20.70 4.58
CA PRO A 61 0.54 -21.26 5.68
C PRO A 61 1.35 -20.18 6.41
N GLU A 62 1.39 -20.26 7.75
CA GLU A 62 1.98 -19.23 8.65
C GLU A 62 3.41 -18.82 8.27
N HIS A 63 4.22 -19.74 7.74
CA HIS A 63 5.60 -19.44 7.32
C HIS A 63 5.69 -18.41 6.16
N VAL A 64 4.62 -18.24 5.39
CA VAL A 64 4.53 -17.21 4.32
C VAL A 64 4.33 -15.84 4.93
N TRP A 65 3.51 -15.74 5.99
CA TRP A 65 3.30 -14.50 6.74
C TRP A 65 4.59 -14.00 7.36
N ASP A 66 5.36 -14.89 8.00
CA ASP A 66 6.64 -14.56 8.61
C ASP A 66 7.66 -13.99 7.61
N ASN A 67 7.74 -14.57 6.42
CA ASN A 67 8.66 -14.10 5.38
C ASN A 67 8.23 -12.75 4.78
N TYR A 68 6.93 -12.50 4.68
CA TYR A 68 6.39 -11.22 4.23
C TYR A 68 6.72 -10.10 5.24
N TRP A 69 6.46 -10.34 6.53
CA TRP A 69 6.71 -9.36 7.59
C TRP A 69 8.19 -9.05 7.80
N ARG A 70 9.07 -10.07 7.76
CA ARG A 70 10.54 -9.87 7.87
C ARG A 70 11.12 -8.97 6.78
N GLY A 71 10.56 -9.00 5.57
CA GLY A 71 11.01 -8.18 4.45
C GLY A 71 10.60 -6.71 4.56
N ILE A 72 9.51 -6.42 5.26
CA ILE A 72 8.91 -5.08 5.38
C ILE A 72 9.48 -4.34 6.60
N TYR A 73 9.55 -4.99 7.77
CA TYR A 73 10.00 -4.37 9.01
C TYR A 73 11.44 -3.85 8.91
N ARG A 74 12.36 -4.68 8.39
CA ARG A 74 13.78 -4.33 8.26
C ARG A 74 14.04 -3.15 7.30
N ARG A 75 13.14 -2.91 6.33
CA ARG A 75 13.25 -1.78 5.39
C ARG A 75 12.70 -0.49 5.96
N LEU A 76 11.65 -0.56 6.79
CA LEU A 76 10.99 0.60 7.36
C LEU A 76 11.79 1.19 8.53
N GLU A 77 12.26 0.36 9.47
CA GLU A 77 13.00 0.85 10.66
C GLU A 77 14.28 1.62 10.29
N LEU A 78 15.05 1.08 9.35
CA LEU A 78 16.34 1.66 8.99
C LEU A 78 16.22 2.81 7.99
N GLY A 79 15.17 2.85 7.15
CA GLY A 79 14.98 3.95 6.20
C GLY A 79 14.37 5.19 6.85
N ILE A 80 13.30 4.99 7.63
CA ILE A 80 12.50 6.09 8.18
C ILE A 80 13.26 6.82 9.29
N GLY A 81 14.02 6.09 10.13
CA GLY A 81 14.82 6.69 11.19
C GLY A 81 15.83 7.72 10.66
N TRP A 82 16.54 7.39 9.57
CA TRP A 82 17.51 8.33 8.96
C TRP A 82 16.85 9.49 8.24
N ILE A 83 15.67 9.29 7.65
CA ILE A 83 14.90 10.38 7.02
C ILE A 83 14.44 11.38 8.09
N LEU A 84 13.82 10.90 9.16
CA LEU A 84 13.38 11.75 10.28
C LEU A 84 14.56 12.45 10.95
N PHE A 85 15.67 11.75 11.17
CA PHE A 85 16.89 12.34 11.73
C PHE A 85 17.45 13.45 10.84
N SER A 86 17.53 13.23 9.53
CA SER A 86 18.03 14.22 8.57
C SER A 86 17.12 15.45 8.51
N ILE A 87 15.80 15.26 8.49
CA ILE A 87 14.81 16.35 8.51
C ILE A 87 14.95 17.15 9.81
N GLY A 88 15.02 16.49 10.96
CA GLY A 88 15.21 17.16 12.25
C GLY A 88 16.51 17.97 12.30
N ALA A 89 17.61 17.41 11.80
CA ALA A 89 18.88 18.10 11.77
C ALA A 89 18.89 19.32 10.82
N ILE A 90 18.19 19.24 9.68
CA ILE A 90 18.01 20.39 8.77
C ILE A 90 17.23 21.52 9.46
N ILE A 91 16.14 21.19 10.16
CA ILE A 91 15.32 22.18 10.86
C ILE A 91 16.14 22.86 11.97
N ILE A 92 16.89 22.09 12.76
CA ILE A 92 17.76 22.62 13.81
C ILE A 92 18.82 23.55 13.23
N LEU A 93 19.49 23.13 12.15
CA LEU A 93 20.48 23.98 11.47
C LEU A 93 19.83 25.27 10.94
N ALA A 94 18.63 25.20 10.35
CA ALA A 94 17.91 26.36 9.85
C ALA A 94 17.55 27.35 10.98
N CYS A 95 17.04 26.84 12.11
CA CYS A 95 16.76 27.67 13.29
C CYS A 95 18.03 28.29 13.88
N MET A 96 19.13 27.52 13.95
CA MET A 96 20.42 27.99 14.45
C MET A 96 21.00 29.09 13.55
N CYS A 97 20.93 28.90 12.21
CA CYS A 97 21.29 29.92 11.23
C CYS A 97 20.45 31.18 11.40
N TYR A 98 19.13 31.07 11.57
CA TYR A 98 18.26 32.22 11.74
C TYR A 98 18.56 33.01 13.01
N GLY A 99 18.81 32.32 14.14
CA GLY A 99 19.18 32.95 15.40
C GLY A 99 20.52 33.69 15.32
N ILE A 100 21.54 33.05 14.72
CA ILE A 100 22.84 33.69 14.49
C ILE A 100 22.69 34.87 13.52
N PHE A 101 21.88 34.74 12.46
CA PHE A 101 21.69 35.82 11.49
C PHE A 101 21.09 37.08 12.13
N GLN A 102 20.04 36.94 12.94
CA GLN A 102 19.42 38.07 13.64
C GLN A 102 20.38 38.72 14.65
N ASN A 103 21.10 37.93 15.45
CA ASN A 103 21.93 38.47 16.54
C ASN A 103 23.33 38.93 16.10
N PHE A 104 23.90 38.35 15.04
CA PHE A 104 25.30 38.58 14.65
C PHE A 104 25.44 39.39 13.36
N PHE A 105 24.53 39.23 12.38
CA PHE A 105 24.64 39.95 11.11
C PHE A 105 24.03 41.35 11.13
N LEU A 106 23.00 41.61 11.95
CA LEU A 106 22.40 42.93 12.08
C LEU A 106 23.13 43.88 13.04
N ASN A 107 24.02 43.36 13.91
CA ASN A 107 24.83 44.18 14.81
C ASN A 107 26.11 44.67 14.10
N PRO A 108 26.34 46.00 14.00
CA PRO A 108 27.52 46.57 13.34
C PRO A 108 28.84 46.41 14.11
N ASP A 109 28.79 46.15 15.42
CA ASP A 109 29.97 46.14 16.31
C ASP A 109 30.79 44.83 16.29
N GLU A 110 30.33 43.80 15.58
CA GLU A 110 30.99 42.48 15.55
C GLU A 110 32.07 42.37 14.45
N PRO A 111 33.29 41.87 14.77
CA PRO A 111 34.37 41.73 13.80
C PRO A 111 34.03 40.75 12.66
N LEU A 112 34.41 41.15 11.44
CA LEU A 112 34.15 40.41 10.20
C LEU A 112 34.72 38.98 10.18
N ILE A 113 35.86 38.73 10.84
CA ILE A 113 36.47 37.40 10.90
C ILE A 113 35.55 36.38 11.60
N LEU A 114 34.87 36.77 12.68
CA LEU A 114 33.94 35.89 13.40
C LEU A 114 32.74 35.51 12.52
N LYS A 115 32.21 36.46 11.73
CA LYS A 115 31.11 36.21 10.78
C LYS A 115 31.51 35.18 9.72
N ILE A 116 32.71 35.29 9.18
CA ILE A 116 33.23 34.35 8.16
C ILE A 116 33.49 32.98 8.79
N GLY A 117 34.11 32.92 9.98
CA GLY A 117 34.39 31.68 10.69
C GLY A 117 33.12 30.87 10.98
N VAL A 118 32.11 31.50 11.57
CA VAL A 118 30.81 30.87 11.85
C VAL A 118 30.11 30.43 10.55
N GLY A 119 30.15 31.26 9.51
CA GLY A 119 29.60 30.93 8.20
C GLY A 119 30.21 29.66 7.60
N THR A 120 31.54 29.50 7.66
CA THR A 120 32.23 28.31 7.13
C THR A 120 31.90 27.04 7.91
N ILE A 121 31.75 27.12 9.24
CA ILE A 121 31.36 25.97 10.08
C ILE A 121 29.95 25.49 9.75
N ILE A 122 29.01 26.43 9.60
CA ILE A 122 27.62 26.13 9.22
C ILE A 122 27.58 25.48 7.83
N LEU A 123 28.30 26.04 6.86
CA LEU A 123 28.40 25.49 5.51
C LEU A 123 28.98 24.08 5.50
N GLY A 124 30.05 23.85 6.28
CA GLY A 124 30.65 22.53 6.45
C GLY A 124 29.69 21.51 7.07
N ALA A 125 28.94 21.91 8.09
CA ALA A 125 27.93 21.07 8.72
C ALA A 125 26.82 20.67 7.74
N ILE A 126 26.31 21.62 6.95
CA ILE A 126 25.32 21.35 5.89
C ILE A 126 25.89 20.39 4.85
N PHE A 127 27.12 20.61 4.40
CA PHE A 127 27.76 19.78 3.37
C PHE A 127 27.97 18.34 3.84
N LEU A 128 28.41 18.14 5.09
CA LEU A 128 28.53 16.82 5.69
C LEU A 128 27.18 16.11 5.81
N LEU A 129 26.14 16.84 6.24
CA LEU A 129 24.78 16.29 6.35
C LEU A 129 24.25 15.80 5.00
N VAL A 130 24.44 16.59 3.94
CA VAL A 130 24.07 16.22 2.58
C VAL A 130 24.90 15.03 2.08
N SER A 131 26.20 15.00 2.36
CA SER A 131 27.09 13.89 1.97
C SER A 131 26.65 12.56 2.61
N VAL A 132 26.44 12.56 3.92
CA VAL A 132 26.00 11.37 4.68
C VAL A 132 24.62 10.91 4.20
N THR A 133 23.70 11.84 3.97
CA THR A 133 22.36 11.53 3.47
C THR A 133 22.44 10.89 2.08
N ARG A 134 23.25 11.46 1.18
CA ARG A 134 23.44 10.94 -0.18
C ARG A 134 24.06 9.55 -0.17
N GLU A 135 25.10 9.35 0.64
CA GLU A 135 25.80 8.08 0.78
C GLU A 135 24.88 6.97 1.30
N ARG A 136 24.07 7.26 2.33
CA ARG A 136 23.08 6.32 2.87
C ARG A 136 21.97 5.98 1.86
N ILE A 137 21.41 6.97 1.18
CA ILE A 137 20.38 6.74 0.14
C ILE A 137 20.95 5.89 -0.99
N PHE A 138 22.18 6.18 -1.40
CA PHE A 138 22.84 5.47 -2.47
C PHE A 138 23.19 4.03 -2.07
N ALA A 139 23.73 3.82 -0.88
CA ALA A 139 23.99 2.49 -0.34
C ALA A 139 22.70 1.66 -0.27
N TYR A 140 21.56 2.24 0.15
CA TYR A 140 20.27 1.56 0.17
C TYR A 140 19.74 1.21 -1.23
N ARG A 141 19.92 2.10 -2.23
CA ARG A 141 19.49 1.83 -3.61
C ARG A 141 20.37 0.80 -4.33
N ARG A 142 21.66 0.71 -3.96
CA ARG A 142 22.64 -0.14 -4.66
C ARG A 142 22.85 -1.51 -4.03
N ASP A 143 22.12 -1.82 -2.96
CA ASP A 143 22.22 -3.10 -2.29
C ASP A 143 21.62 -4.23 -3.16
N ARG A 144 22.48 -4.77 -4.05
CA ARG A 144 22.22 -5.83 -5.03
C ARG A 144 22.03 -7.22 -4.40
N TYR A 145 22.03 -7.35 -3.09
CA TYR A 145 21.85 -8.63 -2.38
C TYR A 145 20.41 -8.84 -1.88
N LYS A 146 19.42 -8.14 -2.46
CA LYS A 146 18.00 -8.31 -2.11
C LYS A 146 17.39 -9.64 -2.53
N GLU A 147 18.06 -10.44 -3.36
CA GLU A 147 17.45 -11.61 -4.01
C GLU A 147 18.08 -12.97 -3.70
N ILE A 148 19.12 -13.04 -2.86
CA ILE A 148 19.70 -14.34 -2.50
C ILE A 148 18.97 -14.90 -1.28
N LYS A 149 17.88 -15.66 -1.54
CA LYS A 149 17.32 -16.61 -0.57
C LYS A 149 18.32 -17.79 -0.45
N ARG A 150 18.76 -18.10 0.77
CA ARG A 150 19.41 -19.37 1.09
C ARG A 150 18.35 -20.33 1.62
#